data_AF-A0A8J8NRZ5-F1
#
_entry.id   AF-A0A8J8NRZ5-F1
#
_cell.length_a   1.000
_cell.length_b   1.000
_cell.length_c   1.000
_cell.angle_alpha   90.00
_cell.angle_beta   90.00
_cell.angle_gamma   90.00
#
_symmetry.space_group_name_H-M   'P 1'
#
loop_
_entity.id
_entity.type
_entity.pdbx_description
1 polymer ?
#
loop_
_entity_poly.entity_id
_entity_poly.type
_entity_poly.pdbx_seq_one_letter_code
_entity_poly.pdbx_strand_id
1 'polypeptide(L)'
;MRAFSGGLNQFYIPNQQEPVKFTPKSNKPKGISRKYSSEEWNLDEITKATEEHVIYTWGATDPSRKAAMAIKRGEGIYLYDYSGNKYVDMTSQAINNNLGYGIPQPIHDAISKQLKTLHHVYGGLTITEPKAKLAQILSDLTPADITGFVFPLTGSDANEVAIRTARRFTGKQKIMTRYKSYHGSSTGALTATGDFRRGFAEAGISGFVKFFDLQAFQFRWGNNQQDSISNYLAYLEETIINENPATVAAIMIETVTGSAGVLVNPPEVVQGIRALCDKYNILLIIDEVMAGIGRCGEMFAFQTYDGVVPDIFTCAKGLSGSYLPLSATGFRKDIQDFYRTNALGWGTTYQAHPVSCIAGYETMRYMVEQDVVGHTKKMEKVLAKRMEGMLQRHNCLRQGRVRGLFAAFDQVQEETH
;
A
#
# COMPACT_ATOMS: atom_id res chain seq x y z
N MET A 1 -60.67 -5.19 -46.42
CA MET A 1 -59.45 -5.26 -45.58
C MET A 1 -59.68 -6.30 -44.51
N ARG A 2 -58.88 -7.36 -44.48
CA ARG A 2 -58.97 -8.38 -43.41
C ARG A 2 -58.51 -7.73 -42.11
N ALA A 3 -59.37 -7.75 -41.10
CA ALA A 3 -59.02 -7.34 -39.75
C ALA A 3 -57.90 -8.28 -39.24
N PHE A 4 -56.75 -7.72 -38.92
CA PHE A 4 -55.67 -8.45 -38.28
C PHE A 4 -56.18 -8.96 -36.92
N SER A 5 -56.16 -10.27 -36.75
CA SER A 5 -56.56 -10.98 -35.54
C SER A 5 -55.68 -10.57 -34.36
N GLY A 6 -56.26 -9.85 -33.39
CA GLY A 6 -56.11 -10.05 -31.95
C GLY A 6 -54.74 -10.31 -31.31
N GLY A 7 -53.63 -9.77 -31.82
CA GLY A 7 -52.31 -10.00 -31.21
C GLY A 7 -51.18 -9.01 -31.54
N LEU A 8 -51.38 -8.09 -32.49
CA LEU A 8 -50.40 -7.04 -32.82
C LEU A 8 -50.66 -5.78 -31.99
N ASN A 9 -49.60 -5.17 -31.45
CA ASN A 9 -49.60 -3.99 -30.57
C ASN A 9 -50.20 -4.19 -29.15
N GLN A 10 -50.17 -5.41 -28.61
CA GLN A 10 -50.50 -5.64 -27.19
C GLN A 10 -49.30 -5.34 -26.30
N PHE A 11 -49.54 -4.70 -25.16
CA PHE A 11 -48.51 -4.54 -24.13
C PHE A 11 -48.10 -5.92 -23.60
N TYR A 12 -46.80 -6.07 -23.34
CA TYR A 12 -46.28 -7.24 -22.62
C TYR A 12 -47.01 -7.37 -21.28
N ILE A 13 -47.71 -8.49 -21.07
CA ILE A 13 -48.30 -8.86 -19.78
C ILE A 13 -47.25 -9.68 -19.05
N PRO A 14 -46.61 -9.15 -17.99
CA PRO A 14 -45.66 -9.92 -17.21
C PRO A 14 -46.35 -11.12 -16.57
N ASN A 15 -45.67 -12.26 -16.50
CA ASN A 15 -46.15 -13.39 -15.70
C ASN A 15 -46.39 -12.92 -14.27
N GLN A 16 -47.61 -13.07 -13.76
CA GLN A 16 -47.93 -12.80 -12.36
C GLN A 16 -47.23 -13.87 -11.49
N GLN A 17 -46.05 -13.54 -10.97
CA GLN A 17 -45.42 -14.33 -9.93
C GLN A 17 -46.00 -13.91 -8.57
N GLU A 18 -46.29 -14.88 -7.71
CA GLU A 18 -46.61 -14.61 -6.31
C GLU A 18 -45.50 -13.74 -5.69
N PRO A 19 -45.84 -12.62 -5.01
CA PRO A 19 -44.85 -11.79 -4.36
C PRO A 19 -44.00 -12.61 -3.38
N VAL A 20 -42.70 -12.35 -3.35
CA VAL A 20 -41.80 -12.97 -2.37
C VAL A 20 -42.35 -12.68 -0.96
N LYS A 21 -42.70 -13.73 -0.22
CA LYS A 21 -43.17 -13.60 1.16
C LYS A 21 -42.03 -13.13 2.05
N PHE A 22 -42.05 -11.85 2.43
CA PHE A 22 -41.12 -11.30 3.40
C PHE A 22 -41.52 -11.72 4.82
N THR A 23 -40.64 -12.45 5.51
CA THR A 23 -40.80 -12.72 6.95
C THR A 23 -40.03 -11.67 7.74
N PRO A 24 -40.71 -10.68 8.35
CA PRO A 24 -40.02 -9.64 9.09
C PRO A 24 -39.30 -10.22 10.31
N LYS A 25 -38.04 -9.85 10.49
CA LYS A 25 -37.32 -9.99 11.77
C LYS A 25 -37.32 -8.62 12.46
N SER A 26 -37.39 -8.61 13.79
CA SER A 26 -37.26 -7.37 14.55
C SER A 26 -35.88 -6.74 14.28
N ASN A 27 -35.87 -5.48 13.85
CA ASN A 27 -34.67 -4.65 13.68
C ASN A 27 -34.45 -3.70 14.88
N LYS A 28 -35.23 -3.83 15.96
CA LYS A 28 -35.03 -3.06 17.19
C LYS A 28 -33.77 -3.53 17.90
N PRO A 29 -32.95 -2.62 18.45
CA PRO A 29 -31.77 -3.00 19.23
C PRO A 29 -32.19 -3.81 20.47
N LYS A 30 -31.34 -4.74 20.91
CA LYS A 30 -31.58 -5.58 22.12
C LYS A 30 -31.47 -4.80 23.44
N GLY A 31 -31.39 -3.46 23.39
CA GLY A 31 -30.97 -2.60 24.49
C GLY A 31 -29.48 -2.27 24.42
N ILE A 32 -29.07 -1.24 25.17
CA ILE A 32 -27.67 -0.79 25.25
C ILE A 32 -27.11 -1.20 26.62
N SER A 33 -26.02 -1.96 26.64
CA SER A 33 -25.32 -2.35 27.87
C SER A 33 -24.76 -1.11 28.58
N ARG A 34 -24.95 -0.94 29.90
CA ARG A 34 -24.40 0.22 30.64
C ARG A 34 -22.87 0.40 30.51
N LYS A 35 -22.15 -0.63 30.06
CA LYS A 35 -20.69 -0.61 29.85
C LYS A 35 -20.19 0.49 28.89
N TYR A 36 -21.02 1.02 27.97
CA TYR A 36 -20.60 2.14 27.11
C TYR A 36 -20.23 3.41 27.89
N SER A 37 -20.68 3.53 29.14
CA SER A 37 -20.43 4.68 30.00
C SER A 37 -19.21 4.53 30.90
N SER A 38 -18.54 3.37 30.89
CA SER A 38 -17.29 3.18 31.65
C SER A 38 -16.14 3.88 30.95
N GLU A 39 -15.39 4.71 31.68
CA GLU A 39 -14.20 5.41 31.15
C GLU A 39 -13.03 4.44 30.88
N GLU A 40 -12.91 3.39 31.69
CA GLU A 40 -11.87 2.36 31.55
C GLU A 40 -12.48 0.97 31.46
N TRP A 41 -11.81 0.10 30.69
CA TRP A 41 -12.17 -1.31 30.52
C TRP A 41 -10.99 -2.16 30.95
N ASN A 42 -11.26 -3.24 31.69
CA ASN A 42 -10.23 -4.22 32.04
C ASN A 42 -10.01 -5.23 30.90
N LEU A 43 -8.97 -6.07 31.02
CA LEU A 43 -8.58 -7.02 29.98
C LEU A 43 -9.69 -8.04 29.63
N ASP A 44 -10.44 -8.52 30.62
CA ASP A 44 -11.52 -9.49 30.39
C ASP A 44 -12.64 -8.87 29.57
N GLU A 45 -12.97 -7.62 29.85
CA GLU A 45 -14.00 -6.87 29.12
C GLU A 45 -13.61 -6.62 27.67
N ILE A 46 -12.36 -6.22 27.45
CA ILE A 46 -11.81 -6.01 26.11
C ILE A 46 -11.80 -7.33 25.31
N THR A 47 -11.36 -8.41 25.95
CA THR A 47 -11.27 -9.74 25.33
C THR A 47 -12.65 -10.24 24.94
N LYS A 48 -13.62 -10.16 25.86
CA LYS A 48 -15.00 -10.59 25.62
C LYS A 48 -15.67 -9.79 24.50
N ALA A 49 -15.53 -8.46 24.51
CA ALA A 49 -16.10 -7.65 23.44
C ALA A 49 -15.44 -7.92 22.08
N THR A 50 -14.13 -8.18 22.07
CA THR A 50 -13.42 -8.58 20.85
C THR A 50 -13.93 -9.92 20.32
N GLU A 51 -14.14 -10.90 21.21
CA GLU A 51 -14.70 -12.20 20.85
C GLU A 51 -16.12 -12.11 20.29
N GLU A 52 -16.98 -11.29 20.90
CA GLU A 52 -18.38 -11.19 20.51
C GLU A 52 -18.61 -10.33 19.25
N HIS A 53 -17.71 -9.38 18.96
CA HIS A 53 -18.02 -8.27 18.03
C HIS A 53 -16.95 -7.95 16.98
N VAL A 54 -15.77 -8.59 16.99
CA VAL A 54 -14.66 -8.25 16.08
C VAL A 54 -14.26 -9.43 15.18
N ILE A 55 -14.06 -9.13 13.90
CA ILE A 55 -13.58 -10.07 12.87
C ILE A 55 -12.12 -9.73 12.52
N TYR A 56 -11.28 -10.76 12.36
CA TYR A 56 -9.90 -10.62 11.92
C TYR A 56 -9.82 -10.83 10.40
N THR A 57 -8.89 -10.14 9.73
CA THR A 57 -8.99 -9.87 8.28
C THR A 57 -8.09 -10.72 7.38
N TRP A 58 -6.99 -11.25 7.90
CA TRP A 58 -6.02 -12.06 7.11
C TRP A 58 -6.03 -13.55 7.45
N GLY A 59 -6.80 -13.96 8.43
CA GLY A 59 -6.95 -15.36 8.85
C GLY A 59 -8.32 -15.59 9.48
N ALA A 60 -8.65 -16.86 9.73
CA ALA A 60 -9.89 -17.20 10.44
C ALA A 60 -9.92 -16.49 11.81
N THR A 61 -11.08 -15.93 12.17
CA THR A 61 -11.24 -15.08 13.35
C THR A 61 -10.78 -15.76 14.63
N ASP A 62 -11.23 -16.99 14.91
CA ASP A 62 -10.93 -17.63 16.19
C ASP A 62 -9.44 -18.00 16.35
N PRO A 63 -8.75 -18.63 15.37
CA PRO A 63 -7.31 -18.84 15.45
C PRO A 63 -6.52 -17.53 15.55
N SER A 64 -6.90 -16.50 14.79
CA SER A 64 -6.19 -15.21 14.81
C SER A 64 -6.36 -14.50 16.16
N ARG A 65 -7.57 -14.52 16.73
CA ARG A 65 -7.86 -13.97 18.05
C ARG A 65 -7.06 -14.68 19.15
N LYS A 66 -6.97 -16.02 19.10
CA LYS A 66 -6.18 -16.81 20.06
C LYS A 66 -4.68 -16.46 20.03
N ALA A 67 -4.15 -16.07 18.88
CA ALA A 67 -2.76 -15.65 18.73
C ALA A 67 -2.53 -14.14 18.99
N ALA A 68 -3.60 -13.35 19.11
CA ALA A 68 -3.50 -11.91 19.26
C ALA A 68 -3.04 -11.51 20.68
N MET A 69 -2.19 -10.49 20.74
CA MET A 69 -1.74 -9.90 21.99
C MET A 69 -2.60 -8.69 22.35
N ALA A 70 -3.03 -8.60 23.61
CA ALA A 70 -3.74 -7.42 24.11
C ALA A 70 -2.74 -6.31 24.46
N ILE A 71 -2.55 -5.35 23.55
CA ILE A 71 -1.60 -4.25 23.70
C ILE A 71 -2.26 -3.06 24.39
N LYS A 72 -1.62 -2.51 25.43
CA LYS A 72 -2.11 -1.36 26.22
C LYS A 72 -1.48 -0.04 25.79
N ARG A 73 -0.16 -0.01 25.56
CA ARG A 73 0.56 1.22 25.18
C ARG A 73 1.83 0.90 24.39
N GLY A 74 2.39 1.91 23.73
CA GLY A 74 3.70 1.84 23.10
C GLY A 74 4.56 3.06 23.42
N GLU A 75 5.88 2.89 23.37
CA GLU A 75 6.88 3.94 23.61
C GLU A 75 8.19 3.62 22.88
N GLY A 76 8.65 4.51 22.00
CA GLY A 76 9.85 4.28 21.19
C GLY A 76 9.69 3.04 20.31
N ILE A 77 10.52 2.01 20.50
CA ILE A 77 10.41 0.73 19.79
C ILE A 77 9.66 -0.34 20.60
N TYR A 78 9.03 0.03 21.72
CA TYR A 78 8.48 -0.92 22.67
C TYR A 78 6.95 -0.92 22.69
N LEU A 79 6.38 -2.11 22.81
CA LEU A 79 4.98 -2.34 23.15
C LEU A 79 4.87 -2.88 24.57
N TYR A 80 3.76 -2.56 25.24
CA TYR A 80 3.43 -3.05 26.56
C TYR A 80 2.02 -3.64 26.55
N ASP A 81 1.88 -4.89 26.99
CA ASP A 81 0.57 -5.54 27.12
C ASP A 81 -0.15 -5.15 28.42
N TYR A 82 -1.35 -5.69 28.63
CA TYR A 82 -2.13 -5.46 29.85
C TYR A 82 -1.57 -6.16 31.10
N SER A 83 -0.65 -7.11 30.94
CA SER A 83 0.06 -7.78 32.03
C SER A 83 1.38 -7.09 32.41
N GLY A 84 1.76 -6.04 31.68
CA GLY A 84 3.00 -5.28 31.88
C GLY A 84 4.22 -5.85 31.16
N ASN A 85 4.06 -6.88 30.33
CA ASN A 85 5.16 -7.43 29.53
C ASN A 85 5.58 -6.42 28.48
N LYS A 86 6.90 -6.31 28.27
CA LYS A 86 7.53 -5.37 27.34
C LYS A 86 8.08 -6.13 26.13
N TYR A 87 7.70 -5.68 24.93
CA TYR A 87 8.10 -6.28 23.66
C TYR A 87 8.83 -5.27 22.79
N VAL A 88 9.90 -5.70 22.11
CA VAL A 88 10.52 -4.89 21.06
C VAL A 88 9.75 -5.12 19.77
N ASP A 89 9.20 -4.06 19.19
CA ASP A 89 8.59 -4.09 17.85
C ASP A 89 9.66 -4.03 16.76
N MET A 90 10.14 -5.20 16.35
CA MET A 90 11.09 -5.34 15.25
C MET A 90 10.42 -5.31 13.87
N THR A 91 9.08 -5.33 13.79
CA THR A 91 8.34 -5.32 12.51
C THR A 91 7.90 -3.92 12.12
N SER A 92 7.94 -2.96 13.07
CA SER A 92 7.33 -1.65 12.91
C SER A 92 5.85 -1.80 12.52
N GLN A 93 5.18 -2.80 13.11
CA GLN A 93 3.85 -3.30 12.79
C GLN A 93 3.73 -3.80 11.34
N ALA A 94 2.90 -3.14 10.52
CA ALA A 94 2.78 -3.43 9.10
C ALA A 94 3.80 -2.60 8.29
N ILE A 95 5.02 -2.42 8.83
CA ILE A 95 6.11 -1.59 8.28
C ILE A 95 5.65 -0.12 8.14
N ASN A 96 5.10 0.45 9.21
CA ASN A 96 4.42 1.75 9.15
C ASN A 96 4.75 2.75 10.27
N ASN A 97 5.20 2.29 11.44
CA ASN A 97 5.60 3.16 12.55
C ASN A 97 7.06 3.65 12.42
N ASN A 98 7.39 4.39 11.34
CA ASN A 98 8.78 4.78 11.03
C ASN A 98 9.45 5.64 12.11
N LEU A 99 8.70 6.44 12.86
CA LEU A 99 9.20 7.27 13.96
C LEU A 99 9.09 6.58 15.34
N GLY A 100 8.66 5.32 15.38
CA GLY A 100 8.35 4.60 16.61
C GLY A 100 7.03 5.03 17.24
N TYR A 101 6.75 4.48 18.43
CA TYR A 101 5.60 4.81 19.25
C TYR A 101 5.84 6.09 20.04
N GLY A 102 4.78 6.89 20.15
CA GLY A 102 4.83 8.24 20.69
C GLY A 102 4.77 9.27 19.58
N ILE A 103 4.11 10.39 19.85
CA ILE A 103 3.94 11.48 18.89
C ILE A 103 4.91 12.60 19.30
N PRO A 104 5.89 12.96 18.45
CA PRO A 104 6.70 14.14 18.69
C PRO A 104 5.82 15.37 18.96
N GLN A 105 6.18 16.15 19.98
CA GLN A 105 5.36 17.27 20.45
C GLN A 105 4.92 18.24 19.33
N PRO A 106 5.78 18.62 18.36
CA PRO A 106 5.36 19.49 17.25
C PRO A 106 4.22 18.90 16.40
N ILE A 107 4.26 17.59 16.14
CA ILE A 107 3.24 16.88 15.36
C ILE A 107 1.94 16.81 16.17
N HIS A 108 2.03 16.46 17.46
CA HIS A 108 0.88 16.42 18.36
C HIS A 108 0.16 17.77 18.43
N ASP A 109 0.90 18.86 18.58
CA ASP A 109 0.33 20.20 18.73
C ASP A 109 -0.35 20.67 17.44
N ALA A 110 0.23 20.37 16.28
CA ALA A 110 -0.37 20.68 14.98
C ALA A 110 -1.66 19.90 14.73
N ILE A 111 -1.68 18.59 15.02
CA ILE A 111 -2.90 17.76 14.98
C ILE A 111 -3.97 18.32 15.90
N SER A 112 -3.62 18.58 17.17
CA SER A 112 -4.52 19.12 18.18
C SER A 112 -5.11 20.47 17.76
N LYS A 113 -4.28 21.36 17.18
CA LYS A 113 -4.72 22.66 16.67
C LYS A 113 -5.67 22.50 15.48
N GLN A 114 -5.37 21.60 14.55
CA GLN A 114 -6.22 21.36 13.39
C GLN A 114 -7.58 20.78 13.77
N LEU A 115 -7.62 19.86 14.75
CA LEU A 115 -8.87 19.32 15.30
C LEU A 115 -9.78 20.41 15.88
N LYS A 116 -9.21 21.35 16.64
CA LYS A 116 -9.95 22.49 17.21
C LYS A 116 -10.45 23.48 16.15
N THR A 117 -9.72 23.63 15.05
CA THR A 117 -10.01 24.66 14.03
C THR A 117 -10.94 24.14 12.94
N LEU A 118 -10.59 23.01 12.32
CA LEU A 118 -11.36 22.38 11.27
C LEU A 118 -10.97 20.90 11.18
N HIS A 119 -11.74 20.04 11.87
CA HIS A 119 -11.50 18.60 11.84
C HIS A 119 -11.77 18.02 10.45
N HIS A 120 -12.87 18.38 9.80
CA HIS A 120 -13.25 17.83 8.50
C HIS A 120 -13.91 18.85 7.57
N VAL A 121 -13.55 18.76 6.30
CA VAL A 121 -14.28 19.32 5.17
C VAL A 121 -14.00 18.45 3.95
N TYR A 122 -14.96 18.31 3.02
CA TYR A 122 -14.80 17.43 1.87
C TYR A 122 -13.69 17.92 0.93
N GLY A 123 -12.60 17.16 0.83
CA GLY A 123 -11.36 17.57 0.15
C GLY A 123 -11.49 17.74 -1.37
N GLY A 124 -12.50 17.12 -1.99
CA GLY A 124 -12.77 17.22 -3.43
C GLY A 124 -13.46 18.52 -3.85
N LEU A 125 -14.02 19.29 -2.92
CA LEU A 125 -14.73 20.55 -3.20
C LEU A 125 -14.12 21.76 -2.46
N THR A 126 -12.99 21.58 -1.77
CA THR A 126 -12.43 22.63 -0.91
C THR A 126 -10.92 22.74 -1.04
N ILE A 127 -10.40 23.91 -0.67
CA ILE A 127 -8.98 24.20 -0.56
C ILE A 127 -8.67 24.40 0.92
N THR A 128 -7.63 23.74 1.41
CA THR A 128 -7.22 23.83 2.82
C THR A 128 -5.71 23.98 2.91
N GLU A 129 -5.24 24.75 3.90
CA GLU A 129 -3.81 24.96 4.15
C GLU A 129 -3.05 23.64 4.39
N PRO A 130 -3.54 22.67 5.20
CA PRO A 130 -2.86 21.39 5.38
C PRO A 130 -2.66 20.59 4.09
N LYS A 131 -3.67 20.57 3.21
CA LYS A 131 -3.59 19.87 1.93
C LYS A 131 -2.54 20.52 1.02
N ALA A 132 -2.52 21.85 0.95
CA ALA A 132 -1.57 22.60 0.15
C ALA A 132 -0.13 22.44 0.67
N LYS A 133 0.07 22.55 1.99
CA LYS A 133 1.39 22.34 2.63
C LYS A 133 1.94 20.95 2.39
N LEU A 134 1.11 19.91 2.55
CA LEU A 134 1.52 18.55 2.30
C LEU A 134 1.89 18.33 0.82
N ALA A 135 1.09 18.85 -0.12
CA ALA A 135 1.42 18.76 -1.54
C ALA A 135 2.75 19.46 -1.87
N GLN A 136 2.99 20.65 -1.30
CA GLN A 136 4.23 21.39 -1.52
C GLN A 136 5.46 20.62 -1.02
N ILE A 137 5.47 20.18 0.24
CA ILE A 137 6.64 19.49 0.78
C ILE A 137 6.90 18.15 0.07
N LEU A 138 5.86 17.43 -0.35
CA LEU A 138 6.05 16.21 -1.14
C LEU A 138 6.63 16.53 -2.51
N SER A 139 6.18 17.60 -3.17
CA SER A 139 6.76 18.07 -4.44
C SER A 139 8.25 18.39 -4.27
N ASP A 140 8.63 19.07 -3.19
CA ASP A 140 10.02 19.44 -2.89
C ASP A 140 10.91 18.21 -2.59
N LEU A 141 10.33 17.14 -2.06
CA LEU A 141 11.03 15.89 -1.70
C LEU A 141 11.10 14.87 -2.85
N THR A 142 10.40 15.12 -3.96
CA THR A 142 10.38 14.26 -5.16
C THR A 142 11.16 14.87 -6.33
N PRO A 143 11.56 14.08 -7.35
CA PRO A 143 12.14 14.63 -8.58
C PRO A 143 11.29 15.72 -9.23
N ALA A 144 11.95 16.66 -9.94
CA ALA A 144 11.40 17.96 -10.31
C ALA A 144 10.15 17.95 -11.20
N ASP A 145 9.84 16.84 -11.87
CA ASP A 145 8.67 16.70 -12.73
C ASP A 145 7.45 16.07 -12.05
N ILE A 146 7.56 15.65 -10.77
CA ILE A 146 6.44 15.15 -9.97
C ILE A 146 5.77 16.31 -9.23
N THR A 147 4.61 16.74 -9.75
CA THR A 147 3.93 17.98 -9.31
C THR A 147 2.44 17.79 -8.99
N GLY A 148 1.85 16.67 -9.40
CA GLY A 148 0.46 16.34 -9.11
C GLY A 148 0.32 15.43 -7.90
N PHE A 149 -0.64 15.69 -7.02
CA PHE A 149 -0.91 14.83 -5.86
C PHE A 149 -2.41 14.62 -5.62
N VAL A 150 -2.78 13.40 -5.26
CA VAL A 150 -4.08 13.02 -4.67
C VAL A 150 -3.81 12.41 -3.30
N PHE A 151 -4.68 12.66 -2.32
CA PHE A 151 -4.50 12.21 -0.93
C PHE A 151 -5.62 11.26 -0.46
N PRO A 152 -5.51 9.96 -0.70
CA PRO A 152 -6.41 8.97 -0.11
C PRO A 152 -6.07 8.67 1.37
N LEU A 153 -6.68 7.62 1.93
CA LEU A 153 -6.47 7.23 3.33
C LEU A 153 -5.55 6.03 3.51
N THR A 154 -5.50 5.13 2.53
CA THR A 154 -4.78 3.86 2.63
C THR A 154 -3.89 3.63 1.41
N GLY A 155 -2.91 2.73 1.54
CA GLY A 155 -2.09 2.30 0.40
C GLY A 155 -2.93 1.64 -0.70
N SER A 156 -3.95 0.86 -0.32
CA SER A 156 -4.92 0.27 -1.26
C SER A 156 -5.60 1.36 -2.10
N ASP A 157 -6.11 2.40 -1.45
CA ASP A 157 -6.78 3.51 -2.16
C ASP A 157 -5.81 4.28 -3.06
N ALA A 158 -4.56 4.49 -2.63
CA ALA A 158 -3.53 5.14 -3.44
C ALA A 158 -3.20 4.33 -4.70
N ASN A 159 -3.18 3.00 -4.58
CA ASN A 159 -2.98 2.11 -5.72
C ASN A 159 -4.21 2.03 -6.64
N GLU A 160 -5.43 2.11 -6.11
CA GLU A 160 -6.65 2.29 -6.94
C GLU A 160 -6.60 3.58 -7.75
N VAL A 161 -6.14 4.68 -7.14
CA VAL A 161 -5.92 5.95 -7.82
C VAL A 161 -4.86 5.81 -8.91
N ALA A 162 -3.70 5.20 -8.61
CA ALA A 162 -2.62 5.02 -9.58
C ALA A 162 -3.06 4.18 -10.79
N ILE A 163 -3.71 3.04 -10.55
CA ILE A 163 -4.23 2.15 -11.60
C ILE A 163 -5.26 2.88 -12.47
N ARG A 164 -6.20 3.60 -11.85
CA ARG A 164 -7.22 4.37 -12.57
C ARG A 164 -6.61 5.50 -13.38
N THR A 165 -5.62 6.17 -12.82
CA THR A 165 -4.86 7.24 -13.48
C THR A 165 -4.18 6.70 -14.72
N ALA A 166 -3.44 5.62 -14.60
CA ALA A 166 -2.73 5.02 -15.73
C ALA A 166 -3.66 4.61 -16.86
N ARG A 167 -4.78 3.96 -16.55
CA ARG A 167 -5.77 3.55 -17.55
C ARG A 167 -6.43 4.73 -18.24
N ARG A 168 -6.79 5.77 -17.50
CA ARG A 168 -7.48 6.94 -18.05
C ARG A 168 -6.56 7.85 -18.85
N PHE A 169 -5.33 8.06 -18.38
CA PHE A 169 -4.33 8.87 -19.07
C PHE A 169 -3.90 8.24 -20.39
N THR A 170 -3.64 6.92 -20.40
CA THR A 170 -3.15 6.22 -21.60
C THR A 170 -4.26 5.73 -22.52
N GLY A 171 -5.49 5.56 -22.04
CA GLY A 171 -6.58 4.84 -22.72
C GLY A 171 -6.39 3.32 -22.76
N LYS A 172 -5.27 2.80 -22.25
CA LYS A 172 -4.90 1.38 -22.23
C LYS A 172 -5.46 0.72 -20.97
N GLN A 173 -5.59 -0.62 -20.95
CA GLN A 173 -6.32 -1.31 -19.87
C GLN A 173 -5.44 -2.21 -19.00
N LYS A 174 -4.39 -2.84 -19.56
CA LYS A 174 -3.62 -3.84 -18.83
C LYS A 174 -2.64 -3.19 -17.86
N ILE A 175 -2.60 -3.72 -16.64
CA ILE A 175 -1.60 -3.39 -15.62
C ILE A 175 -0.73 -4.63 -15.40
N MET A 176 0.56 -4.50 -15.67
CA MET A 176 1.53 -5.56 -15.43
C MET A 176 2.10 -5.42 -14.02
N THR A 177 2.10 -6.51 -13.25
CA THR A 177 2.57 -6.55 -11.86
C THR A 177 3.39 -7.80 -11.61
N ARG A 178 4.29 -7.77 -10.63
CA ARG A 178 5.13 -8.93 -10.33
C ARG A 178 4.38 -10.01 -9.57
N TYR A 179 4.73 -11.27 -9.79
CA TYR A 179 4.49 -12.30 -8.78
C TYR A 179 5.22 -11.92 -7.48
N LYS A 180 4.71 -12.38 -6.34
CA LYS A 180 5.22 -12.09 -4.99
C LYS A 180 5.03 -10.64 -4.49
N SER A 181 4.47 -9.73 -5.29
CA SER A 181 4.21 -8.36 -4.83
C SER A 181 2.97 -8.26 -3.93
N TYR A 182 2.85 -7.15 -3.19
CA TYR A 182 1.64 -6.79 -2.46
C TYR A 182 1.29 -5.32 -2.65
N HIS A 183 0.08 -5.05 -3.16
CA HIS A 183 -0.36 -3.70 -3.51
C HIS A 183 -1.63 -3.26 -2.79
N GLY A 184 -2.15 -4.04 -1.84
CA GLY A 184 -3.29 -3.64 -1.00
C GLY A 184 -4.43 -4.65 -1.02
N SER A 185 -5.57 -4.24 -0.48
CA SER A 185 -6.70 -5.11 -0.12
C SER A 185 -8.06 -4.68 -0.69
N SER A 186 -8.15 -3.55 -1.40
CA SER A 186 -9.32 -3.25 -2.24
C SER A 186 -9.32 -4.18 -3.45
N THR A 187 -10.45 -4.39 -4.11
CA THR A 187 -10.53 -5.42 -5.17
C THR A 187 -9.51 -5.20 -6.29
N GLY A 188 -9.32 -3.98 -6.79
CA GLY A 188 -8.33 -3.69 -7.85
C GLY A 188 -6.89 -3.82 -7.37
N ALA A 189 -6.58 -3.24 -6.21
CA ALA A 189 -5.25 -3.34 -5.59
C ALA A 189 -4.88 -4.78 -5.18
N LEU A 190 -5.86 -5.58 -4.76
CA LEU A 190 -5.67 -6.99 -4.42
C LEU A 190 -5.54 -7.85 -5.67
N THR A 191 -6.23 -7.54 -6.77
CA THR A 191 -5.95 -8.17 -8.07
C THR A 191 -4.54 -7.82 -8.57
N ALA A 192 -4.03 -6.61 -8.28
CA ALA A 192 -2.67 -6.20 -8.57
C ALA A 192 -1.61 -6.97 -7.74
N THR A 193 -1.95 -7.43 -6.53
CA THR A 193 -1.07 -8.25 -5.69
C THR A 193 -0.64 -9.55 -6.39
N GLY A 194 0.58 -10.01 -6.14
CA GLY A 194 1.19 -11.17 -6.79
C GLY A 194 1.38 -12.39 -5.87
N ASP A 195 0.90 -12.34 -4.63
CA ASP A 195 0.95 -13.45 -3.67
C ASP A 195 -0.41 -14.13 -3.44
N PHE A 196 -0.45 -15.09 -2.51
CA PHE A 196 -1.62 -15.91 -2.20
C PHE A 196 -2.89 -15.10 -1.84
N ARG A 197 -2.74 -13.88 -1.31
CA ARG A 197 -3.87 -13.03 -0.91
C ARG A 197 -4.70 -12.57 -2.11
N ARG A 198 -4.09 -12.53 -3.31
CA ARG A 198 -4.79 -12.26 -4.57
C ARG A 198 -6.00 -13.18 -4.78
N GLY A 199 -5.92 -14.44 -4.31
CA GLY A 199 -6.99 -15.43 -4.45
C GLY A 199 -8.34 -15.00 -3.87
N PHE A 200 -8.36 -14.04 -2.93
CA PHE A 200 -9.61 -13.49 -2.38
C PHE A 200 -10.33 -12.49 -3.30
N ALA A 201 -9.68 -12.02 -4.38
CA ALA A 201 -10.27 -11.07 -5.35
C ALA A 201 -10.14 -11.49 -6.82
N GLU A 202 -9.43 -12.59 -7.13
CA GLU A 202 -9.02 -12.98 -8.49
C GLU A 202 -10.20 -13.23 -9.44
N ALA A 203 -11.38 -13.63 -8.94
CA ALA A 203 -12.52 -14.00 -9.79
C ALA A 203 -13.22 -12.82 -10.50
N GLY A 204 -12.87 -11.55 -10.21
CA GLY A 204 -13.72 -10.40 -10.58
C GLY A 204 -13.15 -9.35 -11.54
N ILE A 205 -11.82 -9.29 -11.76
CA ILE A 205 -11.22 -8.14 -12.46
C ILE A 205 -10.21 -8.58 -13.52
N SER A 206 -10.51 -8.23 -14.78
CA SER A 206 -9.62 -8.45 -15.92
C SER A 206 -8.60 -7.31 -16.11
N GLY A 207 -7.66 -7.49 -17.02
CA GLY A 207 -6.66 -6.45 -17.35
C GLY A 207 -5.52 -6.36 -16.34
N PHE A 208 -5.20 -7.45 -15.66
CA PHE A 208 -3.98 -7.59 -14.86
C PHE A 208 -3.16 -8.74 -15.41
N VAL A 209 -1.88 -8.48 -15.69
CA VAL A 209 -0.92 -9.47 -16.18
C VAL A 209 0.16 -9.63 -15.12
N LYS A 210 0.57 -10.87 -14.85
CA LYS A 210 1.67 -11.16 -13.93
C LYS A 210 2.94 -11.52 -14.68
N PHE A 211 4.07 -11.05 -14.18
CA PHE A 211 5.39 -11.45 -14.65
C PHE A 211 6.26 -11.88 -13.48
N PHE A 212 7.29 -12.68 -13.75
CA PHE A 212 8.19 -13.18 -12.71
C PHE A 212 9.00 -12.07 -12.03
N ASP A 213 9.43 -12.36 -10.81
CA ASP A 213 10.49 -11.60 -10.14
C ASP A 213 11.86 -12.16 -10.55
N LEU A 214 12.90 -11.32 -10.52
CA LEU A 214 14.28 -11.75 -10.79
C LEU A 214 14.71 -12.85 -9.81
N GLN A 215 14.29 -12.75 -8.55
CA GLN A 215 14.56 -13.75 -7.53
C GLN A 215 13.57 -14.91 -7.64
N ALA A 216 13.75 -15.77 -8.66
CA ALA A 216 13.01 -17.02 -8.78
C ALA A 216 13.47 -18.06 -7.73
N PHE A 217 12.56 -18.92 -7.27
CA PHE A 217 12.88 -19.94 -6.25
C PHE A 217 13.24 -21.31 -6.82
N GLN A 218 12.75 -21.63 -8.02
CA GLN A 218 12.91 -22.96 -8.62
C GLN A 218 13.92 -23.01 -9.77
N PHE A 219 14.35 -21.86 -10.28
CA PHE A 219 15.29 -21.78 -11.39
C PHE A 219 16.16 -20.52 -11.27
N ARG A 220 17.21 -20.44 -12.09
CA ARG A 220 18.04 -19.24 -12.25
C ARG A 220 17.91 -18.73 -13.68
N TRP A 221 17.89 -17.41 -13.85
CA TRP A 221 17.78 -16.77 -15.15
C TRP A 221 19.06 -16.88 -16.00
N GLY A 222 20.21 -17.05 -15.36
CA GLY A 222 21.50 -17.23 -16.01
C GLY A 222 22.53 -17.82 -15.06
N ASN A 223 23.73 -18.08 -15.57
CA ASN A 223 24.83 -18.68 -14.81
C ASN A 223 25.50 -17.67 -13.85
N ASN A 224 25.37 -16.38 -14.14
CA ASN A 224 25.84 -15.28 -13.32
C ASN A 224 24.76 -14.17 -13.21
N GLN A 225 25.06 -13.12 -12.44
CA GLN A 225 24.12 -12.01 -12.22
C GLN A 225 23.83 -11.21 -13.50
N GLN A 226 24.84 -10.93 -14.31
CA GLN A 226 24.69 -10.15 -15.55
C GLN A 226 23.80 -10.87 -16.56
N ASP A 227 24.03 -12.17 -16.78
CA ASP A 227 23.20 -13.02 -17.63
C ASP A 227 21.77 -13.08 -17.08
N SER A 228 21.63 -13.22 -15.76
CA SER A 228 20.32 -13.29 -15.11
C SER A 228 19.51 -12.01 -15.34
N ILE A 229 20.13 -10.84 -15.18
CA ILE A 229 19.50 -9.54 -15.42
C ILE A 229 19.11 -9.40 -16.90
N SER A 230 20.02 -9.73 -17.81
CA SER A 230 19.80 -9.59 -19.25
C SER A 230 18.65 -10.49 -19.74
N ASN A 231 18.66 -11.77 -19.34
CA ASN A 231 17.61 -12.73 -19.69
C ASN A 231 16.27 -12.38 -19.03
N TYR A 232 16.29 -11.84 -17.81
CA TYR A 232 15.09 -11.36 -17.13
C TYR A 232 14.42 -10.20 -17.88
N LEU A 233 15.20 -9.20 -18.29
CA LEU A 233 14.69 -8.05 -19.04
C LEU A 233 14.19 -8.45 -20.43
N ALA A 234 14.90 -9.36 -21.12
CA ALA A 234 14.43 -9.93 -22.38
C ALA A 234 13.11 -10.68 -22.21
N TYR A 235 12.96 -11.48 -21.14
CA TYR A 235 11.71 -12.15 -20.82
C TYR A 235 10.56 -11.16 -20.55
N LEU A 236 10.83 -10.09 -19.81
CA LEU A 236 9.83 -9.06 -19.52
C LEU A 236 9.39 -8.34 -20.81
N GLU A 237 10.34 -8.02 -21.68
CA GLU A 237 10.08 -7.44 -22.99
C GLU A 237 9.23 -8.36 -23.87
N GLU A 238 9.57 -9.65 -23.95
CA GLU A 238 8.75 -10.67 -24.64
C GLU A 238 7.33 -10.73 -24.06
N THR A 239 7.18 -10.62 -22.74
CA THR A 239 5.87 -10.58 -22.10
C THR A 239 5.07 -9.34 -22.53
N ILE A 240 5.71 -8.17 -22.57
CA ILE A 240 5.09 -6.92 -23.06
C ILE A 240 4.65 -7.05 -24.52
N ILE A 241 5.48 -7.64 -25.38
CA ILE A 241 5.18 -7.87 -26.80
C ILE A 241 3.97 -8.80 -26.95
N ASN A 242 3.96 -9.94 -26.26
CA ASN A 242 2.88 -10.93 -26.33
C ASN A 242 1.55 -10.40 -25.79
N GLU A 243 1.59 -9.51 -24.80
CA GLU A 243 0.40 -8.84 -24.29
C GLU A 243 -0.11 -7.71 -25.19
N ASN A 244 0.57 -7.43 -26.31
CA ASN A 244 0.38 -6.25 -27.14
C ASN A 244 0.66 -4.94 -26.36
N PRO A 245 1.82 -4.28 -26.59
CA PRO A 245 2.22 -3.08 -25.85
C PRO A 245 1.22 -1.91 -25.95
N ALA A 246 0.43 -1.86 -27.03
CA ALA A 246 -0.60 -0.86 -27.21
C ALA A 246 -1.78 -1.02 -26.23
N THR A 247 -1.85 -2.12 -25.50
CA THR A 247 -2.91 -2.40 -24.50
C THR A 247 -2.45 -2.29 -23.05
N VAL A 248 -1.13 -2.14 -22.81
CA VAL A 248 -0.53 -2.06 -21.48
C VAL A 248 -0.43 -0.61 -21.02
N ALA A 249 -1.20 -0.25 -20.00
CA ALA A 249 -1.22 1.08 -19.42
C ALA A 249 0.00 1.33 -18.53
N ALA A 250 0.37 0.35 -17.71
CA ALA A 250 1.46 0.51 -16.77
C ALA A 250 2.15 -0.82 -16.39
N ILE A 251 3.43 -0.72 -16.03
CA ILE A 251 4.12 -1.69 -15.18
C ILE A 251 4.13 -1.12 -13.76
N MET A 252 3.64 -1.90 -12.80
CA MET A 252 3.57 -1.53 -11.39
C MET A 252 4.46 -2.46 -10.57
N ILE A 253 5.38 -1.88 -9.80
CA ILE A 253 6.34 -2.60 -8.95
C ILE A 253 6.49 -1.91 -7.60
N GLU A 254 6.86 -2.67 -6.56
CA GLU A 254 7.47 -2.11 -5.36
C GLU A 254 8.97 -1.87 -5.61
N THR A 255 9.54 -0.79 -5.09
CA THR A 255 11.00 -0.54 -5.20
C THR A 255 11.81 -1.67 -4.56
N VAL A 256 11.37 -2.08 -3.37
CA VAL A 256 11.83 -3.26 -2.64
C VAL A 256 10.58 -4.05 -2.26
N THR A 257 10.44 -5.27 -2.78
CA THR A 257 9.23 -6.08 -2.55
C THR A 257 9.17 -6.50 -1.09
N GLY A 258 8.20 -5.97 -0.34
CA GLY A 258 8.19 -6.09 1.11
C GLY A 258 7.69 -7.45 1.61
N SER A 259 6.44 -7.76 1.29
CA SER A 259 5.73 -8.93 1.84
C SER A 259 6.36 -10.27 1.45
N ALA A 260 7.11 -10.32 0.35
CA ALA A 260 7.84 -11.52 -0.08
C ALA A 260 9.22 -11.67 0.56
N GLY A 261 9.49 -10.90 1.61
CA GLY A 261 10.73 -10.98 2.37
C GLY A 261 11.77 -9.94 1.96
N VAL A 262 11.40 -8.71 1.61
CA VAL A 262 12.39 -7.64 1.32
C VAL A 262 13.29 -7.99 0.13
N LEU A 263 12.68 -8.22 -1.04
CA LEU A 263 13.43 -8.52 -2.26
C LEU A 263 14.01 -7.22 -2.84
N VAL A 264 15.30 -7.00 -2.61
CA VAL A 264 16.05 -5.85 -3.14
C VAL A 264 16.38 -6.11 -4.61
N ASN A 265 16.09 -5.12 -5.47
CA ASN A 265 16.38 -5.20 -6.89
C ASN A 265 17.80 -4.67 -7.18
N PRO A 266 18.58 -5.35 -8.06
CA PRO A 266 19.73 -4.73 -8.70
C PRO A 266 19.32 -3.44 -9.44
N PRO A 267 20.13 -2.36 -9.41
CA PRO A 267 19.81 -1.12 -10.10
C PRO A 267 19.46 -1.30 -11.58
N GLU A 268 20.21 -2.17 -12.27
CA GLU A 268 20.08 -2.43 -13.71
C GLU A 268 18.71 -2.98 -14.07
N VAL A 269 18.05 -3.69 -13.14
CA VAL A 269 16.72 -4.25 -13.35
C VAL A 269 15.66 -3.17 -13.34
N VAL A 270 15.74 -2.24 -12.38
CA VAL A 270 14.77 -1.15 -12.26
C VAL A 270 14.98 -0.13 -13.39
N GLN A 271 16.23 0.16 -13.73
CA GLN A 271 16.61 0.97 -14.89
C GLN A 271 16.14 0.32 -16.20
N GLY A 272 16.31 -0.99 -16.35
CA GLY A 272 15.80 -1.74 -17.51
C GLY A 272 14.28 -1.71 -17.63
N ILE A 273 13.56 -1.85 -16.52
CA ILE A 273 12.09 -1.71 -16.51
C ILE A 273 11.66 -0.29 -16.94
N ARG A 274 12.34 0.75 -16.44
CA ARG A 274 12.10 2.14 -16.88
C ARG A 274 12.34 2.30 -18.38
N ALA A 275 13.44 1.76 -18.91
CA ALA A 275 13.75 1.81 -20.34
C ALA A 275 12.70 1.08 -21.20
N LEU A 276 12.19 -0.06 -20.74
CA LEU A 276 11.08 -0.77 -21.40
C LEU A 276 9.79 0.05 -21.38
N CYS A 277 9.49 0.70 -20.25
CA CYS A 277 8.35 1.59 -20.13
C CYS A 277 8.43 2.74 -21.16
N ASP A 278 9.60 3.35 -21.30
CA ASP A 278 9.85 4.43 -22.27
C ASP A 278 9.72 3.94 -23.72
N LYS A 279 10.35 2.79 -24.03
CA LYS A 279 10.32 2.19 -25.38
C LYS A 279 8.91 1.92 -25.88
N TYR A 280 8.03 1.46 -25.00
CA TYR A 280 6.67 1.00 -25.36
C TYR A 280 5.56 1.99 -25.00
N ASN A 281 5.91 3.20 -24.52
CA ASN A 281 4.97 4.20 -24.02
C ASN A 281 4.01 3.59 -22.97
N ILE A 282 4.59 2.93 -21.97
CA ILE A 282 3.92 2.32 -20.82
C ILE A 282 4.32 3.15 -19.61
N LEU A 283 3.38 3.42 -18.70
CA LEU A 283 3.72 4.15 -17.48
C LEU A 283 4.43 3.24 -16.46
N LEU A 284 5.39 3.79 -15.73
CA LEU A 284 5.98 3.16 -14.56
C LEU A 284 5.25 3.64 -13.30
N ILE A 285 4.60 2.71 -12.59
CA ILE A 285 4.04 2.94 -11.26
C ILE A 285 5.00 2.32 -10.23
N ILE A 286 5.51 3.14 -9.31
CA ILE A 286 6.30 2.64 -8.17
C ILE A 286 5.49 2.73 -6.88
N ASP A 287 5.24 1.58 -6.27
CA ASP A 287 4.62 1.45 -4.96
C ASP A 287 5.67 1.63 -3.85
N GLU A 288 5.67 2.80 -3.23
CA GLU A 288 6.52 3.21 -2.11
C GLU A 288 5.81 3.04 -0.76
N VAL A 289 4.67 2.35 -0.69
CA VAL A 289 3.88 2.23 0.55
C VAL A 289 4.70 1.65 1.70
N MET A 290 5.58 0.67 1.43
CA MET A 290 6.48 0.08 2.43
C MET A 290 7.90 0.63 2.37
N ALA A 291 8.48 0.73 1.17
CA ALA A 291 9.89 1.03 0.99
C ALA A 291 10.22 2.52 1.20
N GLY A 292 9.24 3.39 1.03
CA GLY A 292 9.42 4.83 1.08
C GLY A 292 9.45 5.40 2.50
N ILE A 293 9.39 6.72 2.55
CA ILE A 293 9.39 7.54 3.76
C ILE A 293 10.58 7.18 4.67
N GLY A 294 11.78 7.20 4.10
CA GLY A 294 13.03 7.00 4.83
C GLY A 294 13.36 5.55 5.20
N ARG A 295 12.48 4.58 4.92
CA ARG A 295 12.67 3.17 5.32
C ARG A 295 13.91 2.54 4.67
N CYS A 296 14.08 2.73 3.37
CA CYS A 296 15.19 2.16 2.60
C CYS A 296 16.43 3.05 2.50
N GLY A 297 16.55 4.06 3.37
CA GLY A 297 17.71 4.94 3.39
C GLY A 297 17.61 6.11 2.42
N GLU A 298 16.53 6.27 1.68
CA GLU A 298 16.20 7.52 0.96
C GLU A 298 14.79 7.97 1.34
N MET A 299 14.42 9.22 1.05
CA MET A 299 13.07 9.69 1.36
C MET A 299 12.03 8.85 0.62
N PHE A 300 12.23 8.62 -0.67
CA PHE A 300 11.52 7.60 -1.44
C PHE A 300 12.53 6.59 -1.97
N ALA A 301 12.28 5.30 -1.84
CA ALA A 301 13.31 4.29 -2.10
C ALA A 301 13.77 4.26 -3.58
N PHE A 302 12.91 4.62 -4.52
CA PHE A 302 13.25 4.71 -5.94
C PHE A 302 14.39 5.71 -6.21
N GLN A 303 14.59 6.69 -5.32
CA GLN A 303 15.66 7.69 -5.43
C GLN A 303 17.06 7.07 -5.34
N THR A 304 17.18 5.81 -4.87
CA THR A 304 18.48 5.13 -4.92
C THR A 304 18.84 4.54 -6.29
N TYR A 305 17.94 4.58 -7.27
CA TYR A 305 18.22 4.11 -8.62
C TYR A 305 18.41 5.31 -9.55
N ASP A 306 19.66 5.62 -9.86
CA ASP A 306 20.01 6.76 -10.70
C ASP A 306 19.27 6.72 -12.04
N GLY A 307 18.68 7.85 -12.41
CA GLY A 307 17.93 8.01 -13.66
C GLY A 307 16.53 7.38 -13.67
N VAL A 308 16.09 6.72 -12.60
CA VAL A 308 14.74 6.16 -12.50
C VAL A 308 13.80 7.16 -11.84
N VAL A 309 12.91 7.76 -12.62
CA VAL A 309 11.79 8.54 -12.12
C VAL A 309 10.49 7.82 -12.48
N PRO A 310 9.59 7.54 -11.53
CA PRO A 310 8.28 6.96 -11.84
C PRO A 310 7.39 7.98 -12.57
N ASP A 311 6.44 7.50 -13.37
CA ASP A 311 5.36 8.36 -13.89
C ASP A 311 4.31 8.61 -12.81
N ILE A 312 4.08 7.59 -11.97
CA ILE A 312 3.18 7.63 -10.82
C ILE A 312 3.86 6.92 -9.65
N PHE A 313 3.79 7.48 -8.44
CA PHE A 313 4.17 6.75 -7.24
C PHE A 313 3.09 6.79 -6.18
N THR A 314 3.06 5.80 -5.29
CA THR A 314 2.13 5.73 -4.17
C THR A 314 2.87 5.60 -2.85
N CYS A 315 2.42 6.31 -1.82
CA CYS A 315 2.97 6.17 -0.47
C CYS A 315 1.87 6.26 0.58
N ALA A 316 2.07 5.64 1.75
CA ALA A 316 1.16 5.67 2.89
C ALA A 316 1.98 5.43 4.16
N LYS A 317 1.43 4.72 5.16
CA LYS A 317 2.19 4.14 6.27
C LYS A 317 3.05 5.19 7.00
N GLY A 318 4.36 5.20 6.74
CA GLY A 318 5.29 6.17 7.32
C GLY A 318 4.94 7.63 7.04
N LEU A 319 4.16 7.92 5.99
CA LEU A 319 3.80 9.28 5.54
C LEU A 319 3.23 10.16 6.66
N SER A 320 2.45 9.58 7.57
CA SER A 320 1.87 10.26 8.73
C SER A 320 2.40 9.71 10.06
N GLY A 321 3.51 8.97 10.04
CA GLY A 321 4.03 8.24 11.20
C GLY A 321 3.06 7.19 11.75
N SER A 322 2.02 6.83 10.99
CA SER A 322 0.86 6.05 11.44
C SER A 322 0.03 6.69 12.57
N TYR A 323 0.18 7.99 12.82
CA TYR A 323 -0.64 8.71 13.79
C TYR A 323 -2.10 8.84 13.32
N LEU A 324 -2.29 9.03 12.02
CA LEU A 324 -3.60 9.14 11.37
C LEU A 324 -3.58 8.48 9.99
N PRO A 325 -4.71 7.92 9.50
CA PRO A 325 -4.79 7.37 8.15
C PRO A 325 -4.52 8.44 7.09
N LEU A 326 -3.53 8.19 6.25
CA LEU A 326 -3.15 9.04 5.13
C LEU A 326 -2.37 8.23 4.10
N SER A 327 -2.64 8.49 2.82
CA SER A 327 -1.78 8.10 1.72
C SER A 327 -1.70 9.23 0.70
N ALA A 328 -0.77 9.11 -0.24
CA ALA A 328 -0.63 9.99 -1.38
C ALA A 328 -0.35 9.18 -2.65
N THR A 329 -0.90 9.65 -3.76
CA THR A 329 -0.49 9.25 -5.10
C THR A 329 0.09 10.48 -5.77
N GLY A 330 1.36 10.44 -6.14
CA GLY A 330 2.05 11.49 -6.86
C GLY A 330 2.14 11.18 -8.35
N PHE A 331 2.07 12.20 -9.19
CA PHE A 331 2.09 12.08 -10.65
C PHE A 331 3.05 13.09 -11.27
N ARG A 332 3.65 12.69 -12.40
CA ARG A 332 4.37 13.62 -13.26
C ARG A 332 3.46 14.72 -13.83
N LYS A 333 4.10 15.81 -14.23
CA LYS A 333 3.45 17.04 -14.69
C LYS A 333 2.51 16.82 -15.88
N ASP A 334 2.87 15.98 -16.83
CA ASP A 334 2.05 15.65 -18.00
C ASP A 334 0.72 14.97 -17.60
N ILE A 335 0.77 14.03 -16.65
CA ILE A 335 -0.41 13.41 -16.07
C ILE A 335 -1.24 14.44 -15.30
N GLN A 336 -0.60 15.31 -14.51
CA GLN A 336 -1.29 16.41 -13.83
C GLN A 336 -1.99 17.34 -14.83
N ASP A 337 -1.32 17.71 -15.92
CA ASP A 337 -1.84 18.60 -16.96
C ASP A 337 -3.05 17.97 -17.66
N PHE A 338 -3.04 16.67 -17.92
CA PHE A 338 -4.20 15.94 -18.46
C PHE A 338 -5.43 16.07 -17.55
N TYR A 339 -5.28 15.97 -16.23
CA TYR A 339 -6.39 16.10 -15.28
C TYR A 339 -6.82 17.54 -14.98
N ARG A 340 -6.20 18.55 -15.61
CA ARG A 340 -6.73 19.93 -15.56
C ARG A 340 -8.07 20.06 -16.28
N THR A 341 -8.30 19.27 -17.32
CA THR A 341 -9.52 19.31 -18.14
C THR A 341 -10.26 17.98 -18.19
N ASN A 342 -9.68 16.90 -17.68
CA ASN A 342 -10.30 15.57 -17.62
C ASN A 342 -10.59 15.18 -16.16
N ALA A 343 -11.73 14.52 -15.92
CA ALA A 343 -12.01 13.97 -14.60
C ALA A 343 -11.16 12.73 -14.32
N LEU A 344 -10.58 12.62 -13.12
CA LEU A 344 -9.95 11.39 -12.63
C LEU A 344 -10.98 10.26 -12.43
N GLY A 345 -12.23 10.64 -12.09
CA GLY A 345 -13.30 9.69 -11.84
C GLY A 345 -13.05 8.87 -10.57
N TRP A 346 -12.42 9.45 -9.55
CA TRP A 346 -12.19 8.86 -8.23
C TRP A 346 -12.50 9.86 -7.13
N GLY A 347 -12.97 9.36 -5.99
CA GLY A 347 -13.17 10.16 -4.79
C GLY A 347 -13.62 9.28 -3.63
N THR A 348 -13.27 9.66 -2.40
CA THR A 348 -13.77 9.06 -1.16
C THR A 348 -14.13 10.18 -0.19
N THR A 349 -15.03 9.91 0.77
CA THR A 349 -15.54 10.93 1.71
C THR A 349 -14.42 11.62 2.50
N TYR A 350 -13.41 10.87 2.93
CA TYR A 350 -12.32 11.38 3.77
C TYR A 350 -11.03 11.68 3.01
N GLN A 351 -11.05 11.69 1.66
CA GLN A 351 -9.88 12.11 0.90
C GLN A 351 -9.41 13.50 1.34
N ALA A 352 -8.10 13.68 1.45
CA ALA A 352 -7.44 14.89 1.90
C ALA A 352 -8.01 15.45 3.23
N HIS A 353 -8.28 14.56 4.19
CA HIS A 353 -8.76 14.94 5.52
C HIS A 353 -7.79 15.94 6.19
N PRO A 354 -8.22 17.16 6.57
CA PRO A 354 -7.32 18.22 7.03
C PRO A 354 -6.39 17.81 8.18
N VAL A 355 -6.91 17.07 9.16
CA VAL A 355 -6.11 16.57 10.30
C VAL A 355 -5.08 15.51 9.86
N SER A 356 -5.43 14.64 8.92
CA SER A 356 -4.46 13.67 8.37
C SER A 356 -3.39 14.39 7.55
N CYS A 357 -3.78 15.35 6.71
CA CYS A 357 -2.84 16.12 5.89
C CYS A 357 -1.85 16.92 6.75
N ILE A 358 -2.29 17.55 7.85
CA ILE A 358 -1.35 18.26 8.73
C ILE A 358 -0.41 17.28 9.44
N ALA A 359 -0.91 16.11 9.86
CA ALA A 359 -0.07 15.07 10.44
C ALA A 359 1.01 14.60 9.45
N GLY A 360 0.63 14.42 8.17
CA GLY A 360 1.57 14.09 7.11
C GLY A 360 2.61 15.19 6.88
N TYR A 361 2.17 16.45 6.77
CA TYR A 361 3.07 17.58 6.57
C TYR A 361 4.10 17.70 7.71
N GLU A 362 3.63 17.63 8.95
CA GLU A 362 4.49 17.73 10.13
C GLU A 362 5.40 16.51 10.30
N THR A 363 4.95 15.32 9.90
CA THR A 363 5.80 14.12 9.84
C THR A 363 6.93 14.32 8.83
N MET A 364 6.61 14.77 7.61
CA MET A 364 7.62 15.01 6.58
C MET A 364 8.61 16.10 7.00
N ARG A 365 8.11 17.19 7.57
CA ARG A 365 8.94 18.27 8.13
C ARG A 365 9.86 17.76 9.22
N TYR A 366 9.33 17.02 10.20
CA TYR A 366 10.11 16.43 11.29
C TYR A 366 11.18 15.48 10.77
N MET A 367 10.85 14.65 9.77
CA MET A 367 11.82 13.73 9.15
C MET A 367 13.02 14.44 8.54
N VAL A 368 12.79 15.59 7.89
CA VAL A 368 13.85 16.41 7.31
C VAL A 368 14.64 17.12 8.42
N GLU A 369 13.95 17.80 9.34
CA GLU A 369 14.59 18.58 10.43
C GLU A 369 15.46 17.71 11.34
N GLN A 370 15.09 16.45 11.56
CA GLN A 370 15.81 15.52 12.43
C GLN A 370 16.79 14.59 11.68
N ASP A 371 16.97 14.77 10.38
CA ASP A 371 17.81 13.90 9.53
C ASP A 371 17.51 12.40 9.74
N VAL A 372 16.23 12.03 9.71
CA VAL A 372 15.80 10.64 9.94
C VAL A 372 16.37 9.71 8.87
N VAL A 373 16.46 10.18 7.63
CA VAL A 373 17.07 9.42 6.52
C VAL A 373 18.56 9.16 6.79
N GLY A 374 19.32 10.17 7.25
CA GLY A 374 20.71 10.00 7.64
C GLY A 374 20.87 9.05 8.83
N HIS A 375 19.93 9.06 9.79
CA HIS A 375 19.88 8.07 10.86
C HIS A 375 19.65 6.65 10.32
N THR A 376 18.71 6.45 9.39
CA THR A 376 18.49 5.15 8.73
C THR A 376 19.78 4.64 8.07
N LYS A 377 20.48 5.48 7.28
CA LYS A 377 21.76 5.11 6.64
C LYS A 377 22.84 4.71 7.64
N LYS A 378 22.90 5.37 8.81
CA LYS A 378 23.83 5.02 9.89
C LYS A 378 23.47 3.66 10.51
N MET A 379 22.19 3.42 10.76
CA MET A 379 21.71 2.18 11.39
C MET A 379 21.70 0.98 10.46
N GLU A 380 21.57 1.19 9.14
CA GLU A 380 21.76 0.13 8.13
C GLU A 380 23.11 -0.57 8.30
N LYS A 381 24.20 0.19 8.50
CA LYS A 381 25.54 -0.38 8.72
C LYS A 381 25.61 -1.25 9.97
N VAL A 382 24.93 -0.82 11.03
CA VAL A 382 24.85 -1.58 12.29
C VAL A 382 24.03 -2.86 12.08
N LEU A 383 22.87 -2.74 11.44
CA LEU A 383 21.98 -3.86 11.16
C LEU A 383 22.66 -4.90 10.26
N ALA A 384 23.27 -4.48 9.15
CA ALA A 384 24.00 -5.34 8.23
C ALA A 384 25.09 -6.16 8.96
N LYS A 385 25.94 -5.49 9.76
CA LYS A 385 26.98 -6.16 10.54
C LYS A 385 26.41 -7.18 11.53
N ARG A 386 25.28 -6.86 12.19
CA ARG A 386 24.61 -7.79 13.10
C ARG A 386 24.03 -8.98 12.34
N MET A 387 23.47 -8.75 11.16
CA MET A 387 22.90 -9.80 10.31
C MET A 387 23.97 -10.75 9.78
N GLU A 388 25.11 -10.24 9.34
CA GLU A 388 26.28 -11.04 8.95
C GLU A 388 26.74 -11.95 10.10
N GLY A 389 26.84 -11.41 11.30
CA GLY A 389 27.17 -12.20 12.50
C GLY A 389 26.11 -13.23 12.88
N MET A 390 24.85 -13.09 12.44
CA MET A 390 23.82 -14.12 12.60
C MET A 390 23.98 -15.22 11.54
N LEU A 391 24.22 -14.86 10.28
CA LEU A 391 24.47 -15.82 9.20
C LEU A 391 25.68 -16.71 9.49
N GLN A 392 26.73 -16.16 10.11
CA GLN A 392 27.92 -16.93 10.49
C GLN A 392 27.69 -17.90 11.65
N ARG A 393 26.68 -17.69 12.49
CA ARG A 393 26.44 -18.46 13.73
C ARG A 393 25.30 -19.46 13.64
N HIS A 394 24.39 -19.29 12.68
CA HIS A 394 23.14 -20.05 12.62
C HIS A 394 22.98 -20.69 11.24
N ASN A 395 23.20 -22.00 11.17
CA ASN A 395 23.11 -22.78 9.92
C ASN A 395 21.71 -22.78 9.29
N CYS A 396 20.67 -22.55 10.11
CA CYS A 396 19.29 -22.40 9.62
C CYS A 396 19.06 -21.12 8.80
N LEU A 397 20.01 -20.16 8.79
CA LEU A 397 19.95 -18.94 8.00
C LEU A 397 20.81 -19.09 6.74
N ARG A 398 20.16 -19.11 5.57
CA ARG A 398 20.87 -19.29 4.29
C ARG A 398 21.48 -18.00 3.77
N GLN A 399 20.71 -16.92 3.82
CA GLN A 399 21.11 -15.61 3.32
C GLN A 399 20.27 -14.51 3.98
N GLY A 400 20.77 -13.28 3.93
CA GLY A 400 20.10 -12.09 4.45
C GLY A 400 20.05 -10.98 3.41
N ARG A 401 19.04 -10.12 3.52
CA ARG A 401 18.84 -8.95 2.67
C ARG A 401 18.62 -7.75 3.58
N VAL A 402 19.25 -6.62 3.26
CA VAL A 402 19.04 -5.36 3.97
C VAL A 402 19.14 -4.19 2.99
N ARG A 403 18.23 -3.22 3.15
CA ARG A 403 18.28 -1.91 2.51
C ARG A 403 17.69 -0.88 3.47
N GLY A 404 18.50 0.05 3.94
CA GLY A 404 18.16 0.93 5.06
C GLY A 404 17.83 0.11 6.32
N LEU A 405 16.63 0.31 6.85
CA LEU A 405 16.07 -0.45 7.98
C LEU A 405 14.94 -1.38 7.54
N PHE A 406 15.03 -1.88 6.31
CA PHE A 406 14.18 -2.95 5.80
C PHE A 406 15.04 -4.19 5.56
N ALA A 407 14.76 -5.28 6.28
CA ALA A 407 15.61 -6.46 6.25
C ALA A 407 14.83 -7.75 6.46
N ALA A 408 15.40 -8.85 5.96
CA ALA A 408 14.90 -10.20 6.15
C ALA A 408 16.02 -11.23 6.05
N PHE A 409 15.76 -12.43 6.58
CA PHE A 409 16.54 -13.62 6.33
C PHE A 409 15.72 -14.65 5.56
N ASP A 410 16.38 -15.43 4.72
CA ASP A 410 15.82 -16.70 4.24
C ASP A 410 16.24 -17.82 5.17
N GLN A 411 15.25 -18.51 5.70
CA GLN A 411 15.46 -19.70 6.51
C GLN A 411 15.44 -20.95 5.64
N VAL A 412 16.27 -21.91 5.99
CA VAL A 412 16.24 -23.27 5.44
C VAL A 412 15.92 -24.23 6.57
N GLN A 413 15.16 -25.29 6.27
CA GLN A 413 15.09 -26.42 7.18
C GLN A 413 16.48 -27.06 7.25
N GLU A 414 17.02 -27.23 8.45
CA GLU A 414 18.17 -28.11 8.69
C GLU A 414 17.68 -29.54 8.45
N GLU A 415 17.68 -29.98 7.19
CA GLU A 415 17.68 -31.37 6.69
C GLU A 415 17.22 -31.37 5.22
N THR A 416 18.18 -31.18 4.32
CA THR A 416 18.24 -31.82 2.99
C THR A 416 19.58 -31.45 2.38
N HIS A 417 20.62 -32.16 2.82
CA HIS A 417 21.88 -32.27 2.10
C HIS A 417 21.74 -33.17 0.88
#